data_AF-H2YVN7-F1
#
_entry.id   AF-H2YVN7-F1
#
_cell.length_a   1.000
_cell.length_b   1.000
_cell.length_c   1.000
_cell.angle_alpha   90.00
_cell.angle_beta   90.00
_cell.angle_gamma   90.00
#
_symmetry.space_group_name_H-M   'P 1'
#
loop_
_entity.id
_entity.type
_entity.pdbx_description
1 polymer ?
#
loop_
_entity_poly.entity_id
_entity_poly.type
_entity_poly.pdbx_seq_one_letter_code
_entity_poly.pdbx_strand_id
1 'polypeptide(L)'
;MFVVGNHDVGFHNDVTENKLQRFFKEFSSKNVKAISVKGRMFVAINSMGLAGDGCTMCEDTKRELLQVKEYMDCRGIDKPEYCGSSVSRPQPILLTHFPLFRESDEKCLEFDAKDISHKYVEQETLTESASSELIKLLHPRLVLSGHTHNTCVYRHGDGTTEITVASFSWRNRIDPSFYLLTVSDETYEAVKCNLPLESTVFIIYALAACFGVVFIILNTLVRHIMWKGIKYRRKEL
;
A
#
# COMPACT_ATOMS: atom_id res chain seq x y z
N MET A 1 7.44 1.69 6.23
CA MET A 1 6.36 1.17 7.10
C MET A 1 5.67 0.10 6.29
N PHE A 2 5.41 -1.07 6.85
CA PHE A 2 4.84 -2.19 6.11
C PHE A 2 3.55 -2.64 6.78
N VAL A 3 2.50 -2.78 5.98
CA VAL A 3 1.20 -3.32 6.38
C VAL A 3 1.05 -4.68 5.69
N VAL A 4 0.59 -5.67 6.45
CA VAL A 4 0.40 -7.02 5.92
C VAL A 4 -0.92 -7.12 5.15
N GLY A 5 -0.87 -7.73 3.97
CA GLY A 5 -2.05 -8.02 3.16
C GLY A 5 -2.45 -9.49 3.17
N ASN A 6 -3.66 -9.78 2.70
CA ASN A 6 -4.18 -11.15 2.59
C ASN A 6 -3.34 -12.03 1.66
N HIS A 7 -2.67 -11.44 0.65
CA HIS A 7 -1.77 -12.18 -0.24
C HIS A 7 -0.40 -12.48 0.39
N ASP A 8 -0.04 -11.84 1.50
CA ASP A 8 1.23 -12.09 2.20
C ASP A 8 1.12 -13.29 3.15
N VAL A 9 0.00 -13.37 3.87
CA VAL A 9 -0.19 -14.32 4.98
C VAL A 9 -1.46 -15.18 4.89
N GLY A 10 -2.34 -14.93 3.92
CA GLY A 10 -3.67 -15.54 3.85
C GLY A 10 -4.77 -14.60 4.37
N PHE A 11 -6.02 -14.93 4.09
CA PHE A 11 -7.17 -14.21 4.65
C PHE A 11 -7.69 -14.94 5.88
N HIS A 12 -7.71 -14.25 7.02
CA HIS A 12 -8.29 -14.69 8.28
C HIS A 12 -7.94 -16.14 8.69
N ASN A 13 -8.77 -17.14 8.35
CA ASN A 13 -8.54 -18.55 8.65
C ASN A 13 -7.33 -19.18 7.94
N ASP A 14 -6.92 -18.61 6.80
CA ASP A 14 -5.75 -19.08 6.04
C ASP A 14 -4.41 -18.56 6.60
N VAL A 15 -4.49 -17.71 7.63
CA VAL A 15 -3.34 -17.13 8.31
C VAL A 15 -2.74 -18.16 9.24
N THR A 16 -1.45 -18.42 9.06
CA THR A 16 -0.68 -19.31 9.94
C THR A 16 0.39 -18.52 10.68
N GLU A 17 0.72 -18.99 11.90
CA GLU A 17 1.76 -18.39 12.73
C GLU A 17 3.09 -18.23 11.97
N ASN A 18 3.49 -19.26 11.21
CA ASN A 18 4.72 -19.22 10.42
C ASN A 18 4.72 -18.10 9.36
N LYS A 19 3.58 -17.85 8.69
CA LYS A 19 3.47 -16.79 7.69
C LYS A 19 3.55 -15.41 8.35
N LEU A 20 2.85 -15.22 9.48
CA LEU A 20 2.88 -13.97 10.25
C LEU A 20 4.27 -13.68 10.80
N GLN A 21 4.89 -14.64 11.50
CA GLN A 21 6.21 -14.48 12.10
C GLN A 21 7.28 -14.17 11.04
N ARG A 22 7.20 -14.84 9.87
CA ARG A 22 8.08 -14.51 8.75
C ARG A 22 7.89 -13.06 8.30
N PHE A 23 6.66 -12.61 8.08
CA PHE A 23 6.38 -11.24 7.67
C PHE A 23 6.87 -10.22 8.72
N PHE A 24 6.55 -10.45 9.99
CA PHE A 24 6.94 -9.57 11.10
C PHE A 24 8.45 -9.48 11.25
N LYS A 25 9.17 -10.60 11.09
CA LYS A 25 10.62 -10.63 11.12
C LYS A 25 11.24 -9.84 9.96
N GLU A 26 10.87 -10.14 8.72
CA GLU A 26 11.50 -9.54 7.53
C GLU A 26 11.21 -8.03 7.42
N PHE A 27 10.00 -7.61 7.78
CA PHE A 27 9.58 -6.22 7.66
C PHE A 27 9.65 -5.43 8.98
N SER A 28 10.16 -6.05 10.05
CA SER A 28 10.18 -5.50 11.40
C SER A 28 8.80 -4.95 11.80
N SER A 29 7.74 -5.73 11.57
CA SER A 29 6.34 -5.35 11.80
C SER A 29 5.70 -6.20 12.93
N LYS A 30 4.43 -5.97 13.22
CA LYS A 30 3.60 -6.73 14.18
C LYS A 30 2.12 -6.54 13.84
N ASN A 31 1.21 -7.11 14.63
CA ASN A 31 -0.23 -6.96 14.38
C ASN A 31 -0.66 -5.49 14.46
N VAL A 32 -0.19 -4.74 15.47
CA VAL A 32 -0.44 -3.29 15.56
C VAL A 32 0.84 -2.56 15.94
N LYS A 33 1.30 -1.66 15.07
CA LYS A 33 2.55 -0.92 15.26
C LYS A 33 2.33 0.60 15.16
N ALA A 34 2.56 1.29 16.27
CA ALA A 34 2.78 2.74 16.27
C ALA A 34 4.19 3.05 15.73
N ILE A 35 4.29 4.03 14.85
CA ILE A 35 5.53 4.45 14.19
C ILE A 35 5.58 5.98 14.23
N SER A 36 6.65 6.55 14.77
CA SER A 36 6.89 7.99 14.73
C SER A 36 7.98 8.30 13.71
N VAL A 37 7.69 9.22 12.78
CA VAL A 37 8.69 9.73 11.82
C VAL A 37 8.73 11.24 11.94
N LYS A 38 9.85 11.77 12.46
CA LYS A 38 10.04 13.21 12.69
C LYS A 38 8.86 13.86 13.45
N GLY A 39 8.32 13.18 14.46
CA GLY A 39 7.17 13.66 15.25
C GLY A 39 5.79 13.35 14.67
N ARG A 40 5.70 12.74 13.46
CA ARG A 40 4.43 12.40 12.82
C ARG A 40 4.10 10.95 13.11
N MET A 41 2.90 10.72 13.63
CA MET A 41 2.48 9.40 14.09
C MET A 41 1.71 8.65 13.01
N PHE A 42 2.09 7.39 12.84
CA PHE A 42 1.43 6.41 11.98
C PHE A 42 1.09 5.18 12.81
N VAL A 43 -0.04 4.56 12.53
CA VAL A 43 -0.42 3.29 13.14
C VAL A 43 -0.66 2.29 12.01
N ALA A 44 0.18 1.28 11.90
CA ALA A 44 -0.01 0.18 10.97
C ALA A 44 -0.74 -0.97 11.66
N ILE A 45 -1.81 -1.50 11.03
CA ILE A 45 -2.61 -2.58 11.58
C ILE A 45 -2.75 -3.75 10.59
N ASN A 46 -2.61 -4.96 11.12
CA ASN A 46 -2.94 -6.21 10.44
C ASN A 46 -4.46 -6.38 10.43
N SER A 47 -5.08 -6.04 9.30
CA SER A 47 -6.53 -6.14 9.15
C SER A 47 -7.05 -7.58 9.11
N MET A 48 -6.21 -8.61 8.94
CA MET A 48 -6.67 -10.01 8.99
C MET A 48 -7.06 -10.43 10.41
N GLY A 49 -6.53 -9.73 11.42
CA GLY A 49 -6.87 -9.91 12.84
C GLY A 49 -8.11 -9.15 13.29
N LEU A 50 -8.87 -8.51 12.38
CA LEU A 50 -10.02 -7.67 12.73
C LEU A 50 -11.38 -8.30 12.38
N ALA A 51 -11.42 -9.60 12.14
CA ALA A 51 -12.67 -10.31 11.87
C ALA A 51 -13.61 -10.39 13.08
N GLY A 52 -13.06 -10.34 14.31
CA GLY A 52 -13.85 -10.27 15.55
C GLY A 52 -14.44 -11.61 16.03
N ASP A 53 -13.90 -12.74 15.58
CA ASP A 53 -14.36 -14.10 15.89
C ASP A 53 -13.60 -14.78 17.06
N GLY A 54 -12.63 -14.08 17.66
CA GLY A 54 -11.85 -14.57 18.80
C GLY A 54 -10.66 -15.46 18.43
N CYS A 55 -10.22 -15.46 17.16
CA CYS A 55 -9.00 -16.15 16.74
C CYS A 55 -7.75 -15.66 17.52
N THR A 56 -6.70 -16.48 17.66
CA THR A 56 -5.49 -16.09 18.42
C THR A 56 -4.87 -14.78 17.93
N MET A 57 -4.68 -14.65 16.61
CA MET A 57 -4.20 -13.41 15.98
C MET A 57 -5.15 -12.23 16.25
N CYS A 58 -6.46 -12.48 16.32
CA CYS A 58 -7.48 -11.46 16.52
C CYS A 58 -7.40 -10.88 17.94
N GLU A 59 -7.27 -11.74 18.94
CA GLU A 59 -7.06 -11.35 20.34
C GLU A 59 -5.72 -10.62 20.51
N ASP A 60 -4.65 -11.08 19.86
CA ASP A 60 -3.36 -10.38 19.87
C ASP A 60 -3.46 -9.00 19.21
N THR A 61 -4.16 -8.90 18.08
CA THR A 61 -4.39 -7.61 17.39
C THR A 61 -5.15 -6.65 18.28
N LYS A 62 -6.22 -7.11 18.94
CA LYS A 62 -7.01 -6.29 19.87
C LYS A 62 -6.18 -5.83 21.08
N ARG A 63 -5.41 -6.74 21.69
CA ARG A 63 -4.50 -6.42 22.80
C ARG A 63 -3.46 -5.40 22.40
N GLU A 64 -2.79 -5.59 21.26
CA GLU A 64 -1.79 -4.64 20.75
C GLU A 64 -2.40 -3.28 20.37
N LEU A 65 -3.63 -3.25 19.87
CA LEU A 65 -4.36 -2.01 19.59
C LEU A 65 -4.59 -1.19 20.87
N LEU A 66 -5.02 -1.84 21.95
CA LEU A 66 -5.18 -1.19 23.25
C LEU A 66 -3.85 -0.70 23.82
N GLN A 67 -2.77 -1.46 23.66
CA GLN A 67 -1.43 -1.03 24.06
C GLN A 67 -0.97 0.21 23.27
N VAL A 68 -1.22 0.25 21.96
CA VAL A 68 -0.93 1.44 21.13
C VAL A 68 -1.77 2.63 21.58
N LYS A 69 -3.05 2.42 21.90
CA LYS A 69 -3.90 3.48 22.44
C LYS A 69 -3.35 4.03 23.76
N GLU A 70 -2.95 3.17 24.69
CA GLU A 70 -2.36 3.59 25.97
C GLU A 70 -1.05 4.36 25.79
N TYR A 71 -0.18 3.88 24.89
CA TYR A 71 1.04 4.57 24.48
C TYR A 71 0.73 5.98 23.96
N MET A 72 -0.27 6.11 23.07
CA MET A 72 -0.72 7.40 22.55
C MET A 72 -1.38 8.31 23.60
N ASP A 73 -2.02 7.72 24.61
CA ASP A 73 -2.61 8.43 25.75
C ASP A 73 -1.57 8.81 26.82
N CYS A 74 -0.28 8.62 26.54
CA CYS A 74 0.80 8.89 27.48
C CYS A 74 0.68 8.08 28.79
N ARG A 75 0.07 6.90 28.71
CA ARG A 75 -0.10 5.94 29.82
C ARG A 75 0.97 4.85 29.70
N GLY A 76 1.42 4.34 30.84
CA GLY A 76 2.46 3.29 30.89
C GLY A 76 3.90 3.83 31.00
N ILE A 77 4.86 2.92 30.84
CA ILE A 77 6.30 3.20 30.99
C ILE A 77 6.88 3.74 29.68
N ASP A 78 6.57 3.11 28.55
CA ASP A 78 6.97 3.56 27.22
C ASP A 78 5.98 4.61 26.72
N LYS A 79 6.48 5.75 26.24
CA LYS A 79 5.67 6.90 25.83
C LYS A 79 6.29 7.61 24.63
N PRO A 80 5.48 8.16 23.72
CA PRO A 80 5.98 9.00 22.66
C PRO A 80 6.54 10.32 23.21
N GLU A 81 7.48 10.91 22.45
CA GLU A 81 8.23 12.11 22.83
C GLU A 81 7.33 13.31 23.23
N TYR A 82 6.18 13.47 22.56
CA TYR A 82 5.26 14.58 22.85
C TYR A 82 4.62 14.50 24.24
N CYS A 83 4.63 13.34 24.90
CA CYS A 83 4.00 13.18 26.22
C CYS A 83 4.65 14.02 27.33
N GLY A 84 5.88 14.49 27.13
CA GLY A 84 6.56 15.43 28.03
C GLY A 84 6.42 16.90 27.62
N SER A 85 5.70 17.19 26.54
CA SER A 85 5.55 18.52 25.96
C SER A 85 4.14 19.08 26.19
N SER A 86 3.96 20.39 25.99
CA SER A 86 2.63 21.02 25.98
C SER A 86 1.83 20.76 24.70
N VAL A 87 2.34 19.91 23.79
CA VAL A 87 1.71 19.59 22.51
C VAL A 87 0.57 18.60 22.72
N SER A 88 -0.56 18.85 22.08
CA SER A 88 -1.71 17.93 22.09
C SER A 88 -1.36 16.58 21.47
N ARG A 89 -2.05 15.51 21.91
CA ARG A 89 -1.94 14.18 21.30
C ARG A 89 -2.10 14.29 19.77
N PRO A 90 -1.07 13.94 18.96
CA PRO A 90 -1.17 14.00 17.51
C PRO A 90 -2.17 12.95 17.02
N GLN A 91 -3.02 13.35 16.08
CA GLN A 91 -3.91 12.43 15.38
C GLN A 91 -3.09 11.59 14.39
N PRO A 92 -3.13 10.25 14.48
CA PRO A 92 -2.29 9.40 13.66
C PRO A 92 -2.80 9.31 12.22
N ILE A 93 -1.93 8.87 11.32
CA ILE A 93 -2.33 8.32 10.02
C ILE A 93 -2.45 6.80 10.18
N LEU A 94 -3.65 6.26 9.99
CA LEU A 94 -3.91 4.83 10.08
C LEU A 94 -3.56 4.15 8.75
N LEU A 95 -2.78 3.08 8.80
CA LEU A 95 -2.39 2.27 7.66
C LEU A 95 -2.98 0.87 7.84
N THR A 96 -3.82 0.45 6.91
CA THR A 96 -4.50 -0.86 6.92
C THR A 96 -4.47 -1.46 5.51
N HIS A 97 -4.62 -2.78 5.37
CA HIS A 97 -4.75 -3.39 4.04
C HIS A 97 -6.20 -3.37 3.57
N PHE A 98 -7.11 -3.93 4.37
CA PHE A 98 -8.54 -3.83 4.09
C PHE A 98 -9.05 -2.42 4.41
N PRO A 99 -9.87 -1.82 3.53
CA PRO A 99 -10.54 -0.56 3.82
C PRO A 99 -11.43 -0.63 5.04
N LEU A 100 -11.69 0.52 5.65
CA LEU A 100 -12.75 0.60 6.66
C LEU A 100 -14.11 0.38 6.01
N PHE A 101 -15.08 0.01 6.83
CA PHE A 101 -16.44 -0.29 6.44
C PHE A 101 -17.07 0.86 5.66
N ARG A 102 -17.66 0.49 4.52
CA ARG A 102 -18.61 1.30 3.76
C ARG A 102 -19.54 0.38 2.99
N GLU A 103 -20.78 0.81 2.82
CA GLU A 103 -21.83 0.00 2.16
C GLU A 103 -21.50 -0.23 0.67
N SER A 104 -20.99 0.80 0.00
CA SER A 104 -20.66 0.78 -1.42
C SER A 104 -19.58 1.81 -1.76
N ASP A 105 -18.94 1.63 -2.92
CA ASP A 105 -18.04 2.61 -3.52
C ASP A 105 -18.80 3.78 -4.21
N GLU A 106 -20.13 3.79 -4.22
CA GLU A 106 -20.93 4.86 -4.87
C GLU A 106 -20.72 6.23 -4.21
N LYS A 107 -20.37 6.23 -2.92
CA LYS A 107 -20.14 7.45 -2.12
C LYS A 107 -18.67 7.90 -2.16
N CYS A 108 -17.81 7.28 -2.96
CA CYS A 108 -16.43 7.73 -3.13
C CYS A 108 -16.41 9.11 -3.82
N LEU A 109 -15.70 10.08 -3.21
CA LEU A 109 -15.49 11.43 -3.74
C LEU A 109 -14.58 11.44 -4.97
N GLU A 110 -13.62 10.51 -4.99
CA GLU A 110 -12.79 10.18 -6.15
C GLU A 110 -12.83 8.67 -6.33
N PHE A 111 -13.11 8.21 -7.55
CA PHE A 111 -13.16 6.80 -7.89
C PHE A 111 -12.65 6.57 -9.31
N ASP A 112 -11.85 5.52 -9.51
CA ASP A 112 -11.18 5.26 -10.79
C ASP A 112 -11.53 3.91 -11.43
N ALA A 113 -12.44 3.12 -10.86
CA ALA A 113 -12.89 1.91 -11.53
C ALA A 113 -13.86 2.25 -12.68
N LYS A 114 -13.79 1.48 -13.77
CA LYS A 114 -14.58 1.72 -14.99
C LYS A 114 -16.07 1.43 -14.82
N ASP A 115 -16.46 0.67 -13.80
CA ASP A 115 -17.85 0.32 -13.53
C ASP A 115 -18.14 0.55 -12.05
N ILE A 116 -19.07 1.48 -11.79
CA ILE A 116 -19.53 1.86 -10.44
C ILE A 116 -20.73 0.98 -10.02
N SER A 117 -21.33 0.25 -10.96
CA SER A 117 -22.62 -0.40 -10.71
C SER A 117 -22.47 -1.59 -9.76
N HIS A 118 -22.85 -1.38 -8.50
CA HIS A 118 -23.29 -2.40 -7.55
C HIS A 118 -22.25 -3.39 -7.02
N LYS A 119 -21.05 -2.94 -6.65
CA LYS A 119 -20.25 -3.72 -5.68
C LYS A 119 -20.60 -3.28 -4.27
N TYR A 120 -21.52 -3.99 -3.64
CA TYR A 120 -21.52 -4.08 -2.18
C TYR A 120 -20.14 -4.60 -1.76
N VAL A 121 -19.40 -3.78 -1.02
CA VAL A 121 -17.98 -4.02 -0.66
C VAL A 121 -17.90 -4.78 0.68
N GLU A 122 -18.99 -5.45 1.07
CA GLU A 122 -19.17 -6.02 2.42
C GLU A 122 -18.11 -7.11 2.75
N GLN A 123 -17.62 -7.82 1.73
CA GLN A 123 -16.50 -8.78 1.87
C GLN A 123 -15.12 -8.20 1.53
N GLU A 124 -15.07 -6.96 1.06
CA GLU A 124 -13.89 -6.27 0.55
C GLU A 124 -13.52 -5.08 1.47
N THR A 125 -14.17 -4.98 2.64
CA THR A 125 -13.91 -4.00 3.71
C THR A 125 -13.91 -4.70 5.07
N LEU A 126 -13.45 -3.99 6.11
CA LEU A 126 -13.63 -4.40 7.50
C LEU A 126 -15.11 -4.33 7.90
N THR A 127 -15.46 -5.04 8.97
CA THR A 127 -16.79 -4.92 9.58
C THR A 127 -17.03 -3.50 10.12
N GLU A 128 -18.30 -3.09 10.19
CA GLU A 128 -18.70 -1.81 10.76
C GLU A 128 -18.21 -1.64 12.21
N SER A 129 -18.28 -2.72 12.99
CA SER A 129 -17.83 -2.74 14.39
C SER A 129 -16.32 -2.52 14.51
N ALA A 130 -15.51 -3.24 13.73
CA ALA A 130 -14.06 -3.08 13.73
C ALA A 130 -13.65 -1.66 13.27
N SER A 131 -14.30 -1.16 12.22
CA SER A 131 -14.04 0.19 11.69
C SER A 131 -14.37 1.28 12.70
N SER A 132 -15.53 1.16 13.36
CA SER A 132 -15.96 2.07 14.41
C SER A 132 -15.02 2.04 15.63
N GLU A 133 -14.55 0.85 16.01
CA GLU A 133 -13.58 0.69 17.10
C GLU A 133 -12.25 1.37 16.76
N LEU A 134 -11.71 1.19 15.55
CA LEU A 134 -10.48 1.84 15.12
C LEU A 134 -10.58 3.37 15.12
N ILE A 135 -11.66 3.91 14.55
CA ILE A 135 -11.92 5.35 14.53
C ILE A 135 -12.01 5.89 15.97
N LYS A 136 -12.77 5.23 16.83
CA LYS A 136 -12.98 5.65 18.22
C LYS A 136 -11.73 5.57 19.09
N LEU A 137 -10.88 4.56 18.90
CA LEU A 137 -9.68 4.39 19.73
C LEU A 137 -8.52 5.27 19.27
N LEU A 138 -8.35 5.39 17.95
CA LEU A 138 -7.18 6.04 17.37
C LEU A 138 -7.42 7.51 17.03
N HIS A 139 -8.66 7.90 16.72
CA HIS A 139 -9.03 9.21 16.17
C HIS A 139 -8.09 9.64 15.02
N PRO A 140 -7.98 8.83 13.95
CA PRO A 140 -7.06 9.11 12.87
C PRO A 140 -7.48 10.35 12.10
N ARG A 141 -6.51 11.14 11.63
CA ARG A 141 -6.79 12.27 10.73
C ARG A 141 -6.87 11.86 9.26
N LEU A 142 -6.30 10.70 8.93
CA LEU A 142 -6.29 10.10 7.60
C LEU A 142 -6.17 8.58 7.75
N VAL A 143 -6.92 7.85 6.93
CA VAL A 143 -6.76 6.41 6.75
C VAL A 143 -6.23 6.14 5.35
N LEU A 144 -5.18 5.33 5.25
CA LEU A 144 -4.66 4.82 3.99
C LEU A 144 -4.90 3.31 3.96
N SER A 145 -5.69 2.86 2.98
CA SER A 145 -6.04 1.46 2.77
C SER A 145 -5.70 0.97 1.37
N GLY A 146 -5.94 -0.31 1.09
CA GLY A 146 -5.69 -0.93 -0.21
C GLY A 146 -6.74 -2.00 -0.54
N HIS A 147 -6.27 -3.20 -0.89
CA HIS A 147 -7.07 -4.41 -1.17
C HIS A 147 -7.98 -4.38 -2.41
N THR A 148 -8.87 -3.40 -2.58
CA THR A 148 -9.86 -3.38 -3.68
C THR A 148 -9.25 -3.13 -5.07
N HIS A 149 -7.95 -2.82 -5.09
CA HIS A 149 -7.14 -2.46 -6.24
C HIS A 149 -7.56 -1.16 -6.94
N ASN A 150 -8.62 -0.48 -6.52
CA ASN A 150 -9.11 0.75 -7.11
C ASN A 150 -8.97 1.92 -6.13
N THR A 151 -8.86 3.12 -6.67
CA THR A 151 -8.86 4.33 -5.85
C THR A 151 -10.27 4.59 -5.36
N CYS A 152 -10.42 4.80 -4.05
CA CYS A 152 -11.62 5.40 -3.47
C CYS A 152 -11.21 6.41 -2.41
N VAL A 153 -11.63 7.66 -2.57
CA VAL A 153 -11.56 8.67 -1.49
C VAL A 153 -12.92 8.70 -0.80
N TYR A 154 -12.98 8.20 0.43
CA TYR A 154 -14.21 8.09 1.20
C TYR A 154 -14.17 8.99 2.45
N ARG A 155 -15.31 9.55 2.84
CA ARG A 155 -15.43 10.34 4.07
C ARG A 155 -16.37 9.64 5.04
N HIS A 156 -15.81 9.20 6.16
CA HIS A 156 -16.53 8.52 7.24
C HIS A 156 -17.43 9.48 8.01
N GLY A 157 -18.41 8.93 8.73
CA GLY A 157 -19.43 9.72 9.44
C GLY A 157 -18.88 10.63 10.54
N ASP A 158 -17.70 10.31 11.10
CA ASP A 158 -16.97 11.15 12.06
C ASP A 158 -16.18 12.29 11.39
N GLY A 159 -16.15 12.32 10.06
CA GLY A 159 -15.37 13.27 9.26
C GLY A 159 -13.95 12.81 8.95
N THR A 160 -13.56 11.58 9.31
CA THR A 160 -12.27 11.01 8.91
C THR A 160 -12.26 10.73 7.41
N THR A 161 -11.21 11.18 6.72
CA THR A 161 -10.99 10.85 5.31
C THR A 161 -10.21 9.54 5.20
N GLU A 162 -10.66 8.65 4.33
CA GLU A 162 -9.96 7.44 3.92
C GLU A 162 -9.59 7.53 2.43
N ILE A 163 -8.37 7.14 2.10
CA ILE A 163 -7.91 6.94 0.72
C ILE A 163 -7.57 5.46 0.58
N THR A 164 -8.42 4.72 -0.11
CA THR A 164 -8.08 3.40 -0.63
C THR A 164 -7.20 3.59 -1.85
N VAL A 165 -5.95 3.12 -1.77
CA VAL A 165 -4.93 3.29 -2.81
C VAL A 165 -5.06 2.17 -3.83
N ALA A 166 -5.16 2.54 -5.10
CA ALA A 166 -5.20 1.58 -6.21
C ALA A 166 -3.92 0.73 -6.27
N SER A 167 -4.02 -0.43 -6.93
CA SER A 167 -2.86 -1.30 -7.11
C SER A 167 -1.81 -0.63 -8.00
N PHE A 168 -0.54 -0.73 -7.59
CA PHE A 168 0.62 -0.32 -8.40
C PHE A 168 0.93 -1.31 -9.55
N SER A 169 0.21 -2.42 -9.67
CA SER A 169 0.52 -3.51 -10.60
C SER A 169 -0.36 -3.51 -11.85
N TRP A 170 0.27 -3.57 -13.03
CA TRP A 170 -0.45 -3.75 -14.29
C TRP A 170 -1.25 -5.06 -14.37
N ARG A 171 -0.90 -6.05 -13.55
CA ARG A 171 -1.68 -7.30 -13.43
C ARG A 171 -3.12 -7.05 -12.98
N ASN A 172 -3.33 -6.02 -12.18
CA ASN A 172 -4.63 -5.72 -11.57
C ASN A 172 -5.35 -4.58 -12.29
N ARG A 173 -4.61 -3.70 -12.99
CA ARG A 173 -5.13 -2.49 -13.63
C ARG A 173 -4.35 -2.10 -14.87
N ILE A 174 -5.01 -1.56 -15.89
CA ILE A 174 -4.32 -1.02 -17.07
C ILE A 174 -3.63 0.33 -16.80
N ASP A 175 -4.05 1.03 -15.74
CA ASP A 175 -3.71 2.39 -15.33
C ASP A 175 -3.29 2.46 -13.85
N PRO A 176 -2.26 1.71 -13.43
CA PRO A 176 -1.87 1.67 -12.03
C PRO A 176 -1.40 3.04 -11.53
N SER A 177 -1.50 3.27 -10.23
CA SER A 177 -1.13 4.55 -9.63
C SER A 177 -0.55 4.36 -8.23
N PHE A 178 0.03 5.42 -7.70
CA PHE A 178 0.46 5.53 -6.31
C PHE A 178 0.12 6.92 -5.78
N TYR A 179 0.17 7.10 -4.47
CA TYR A 179 0.00 8.41 -3.85
C TYR A 179 1.33 8.93 -3.31
N LEU A 180 1.58 10.22 -3.53
CA LEU A 180 2.60 10.97 -2.82
C LEU A 180 1.94 11.69 -1.64
N LEU A 181 2.43 11.40 -0.43
CA LEU A 181 1.88 11.95 0.81
C LEU A 181 2.86 12.95 1.44
N THR A 182 2.41 14.18 1.62
CA THR A 182 3.08 15.22 2.40
C THR A 182 2.37 15.36 3.74
N VAL A 183 3.13 15.28 4.84
CA VAL A 183 2.56 15.27 6.19
C VAL A 183 3.20 16.38 7.02
N SER A 184 2.36 17.27 7.55
CA SER A 184 2.73 18.27 8.55
C SER A 184 2.15 17.89 9.92
N ASP A 185 2.35 18.75 10.91
CA ASP A 185 1.91 18.47 12.28
C ASP A 185 0.38 18.59 12.40
N GLU A 186 -0.23 19.51 11.63
CA GLU A 186 -1.68 19.76 11.65
C GLU A 186 -2.40 19.19 10.42
N THR A 187 -1.75 19.20 9.26
CA THR A 187 -2.36 18.88 7.97
C THR A 187 -1.64 17.77 7.22
N TYR A 188 -2.27 17.30 6.14
CA TYR A 188 -1.65 16.42 5.16
C TYR A 188 -2.13 16.82 3.76
N GLU A 189 -1.35 16.43 2.75
CA GLU A 189 -1.71 16.51 1.35
C GLU A 189 -1.37 15.19 0.69
N ALA A 190 -2.30 14.64 -0.09
CA ALA A 190 -2.14 13.39 -0.80
C ALA A 190 -2.41 13.62 -2.29
N VAL A 191 -1.42 13.36 -3.13
CA VAL A 191 -1.50 13.56 -4.58
C VAL A 191 -1.41 12.22 -5.27
N LYS A 192 -2.40 11.91 -6.11
CA LYS A 192 -2.39 10.71 -6.95
C LYS A 192 -1.43 10.89 -8.14
N CYS A 193 -0.55 9.92 -8.33
CA CYS A 193 0.42 9.86 -9.41
C CYS A 193 0.15 8.62 -10.26
N ASN A 194 -0.17 8.84 -11.53
CA ASN A 194 -0.41 7.73 -12.48
C ASN A 194 0.91 7.19 -13.03
N LEU A 195 0.97 5.87 -13.20
CA LEU A 195 2.00 5.22 -13.99
C LEU A 195 1.61 5.23 -15.48
N PRO A 196 2.56 4.95 -16.39
CA PRO A 196 2.23 4.70 -17.79
C PRO A 196 1.18 3.60 -17.95
N LEU A 197 0.33 3.73 -18.96
CA LEU A 197 -0.62 2.68 -19.31
C LEU A 197 0.12 1.39 -19.71
N GLU A 198 -0.50 0.24 -19.46
CA GLU A 198 0.06 -1.07 -19.84
C GLU A 198 0.48 -1.11 -21.32
N SER A 199 -0.36 -0.57 -22.19
CA SER A 199 -0.09 -0.45 -23.63
C SER A 199 1.16 0.37 -23.93
N THR A 200 1.41 1.44 -23.15
CA THR A 200 2.61 2.27 -23.30
C THR A 200 3.86 1.46 -22.96
N VAL A 201 3.82 0.64 -21.90
CA VAL A 201 4.91 -0.25 -21.51
C VAL A 201 5.18 -1.29 -22.62
N PHE A 202 4.13 -1.93 -23.15
CA PHE A 202 4.29 -2.90 -24.24
C PHE A 202 4.86 -2.28 -25.52
N ILE A 203 4.42 -1.07 -25.89
CA ILE A 203 4.97 -0.35 -27.04
C ILE A 203 6.45 -0.06 -26.85
N ILE A 204 6.86 0.42 -25.67
CA ILE A 204 8.28 0.69 -25.37
C ILE A 204 9.11 -0.59 -25.49
N TYR A 205 8.64 -1.72 -24.96
CA TYR A 205 9.35 -3.00 -25.07
C TYR A 205 9.45 -3.50 -26.51
N ALA A 206 8.36 -3.38 -27.30
CA ALA A 206 8.38 -3.75 -28.71
C ALA A 206 9.37 -2.89 -29.50
N LEU A 207 9.39 -1.58 -29.28
CA LEU A 207 10.34 -0.67 -29.92
C LEU A 207 11.79 -0.98 -29.50
N ALA A 208 12.04 -1.18 -28.21
CA ALA A 208 13.37 -1.53 -27.71
C ALA A 208 13.88 -2.86 -28.30
N ALA A 209 13.00 -3.87 -28.42
CA ALA A 209 13.33 -5.14 -29.07
C ALA A 209 13.65 -4.94 -30.55
N CYS A 210 12.84 -4.17 -31.28
CA CYS A 210 13.09 -3.83 -32.69
C CYS A 210 14.43 -3.12 -32.88
N PHE A 211 14.72 -2.10 -32.06
CA PHE A 211 16.01 -1.39 -32.10
C PHE A 211 17.17 -2.32 -31.75
N GLY A 212 17.01 -3.22 -30.77
CA GLY A 212 18.01 -4.22 -30.42
C GLY A 212 18.31 -5.18 -31.57
N VAL A 213 17.29 -5.67 -32.27
CA VAL A 213 17.45 -6.54 -33.45
C VAL A 213 18.16 -5.80 -34.58
N VAL A 214 17.74 -4.57 -34.89
CA VAL A 214 18.40 -3.74 -35.91
C VAL A 214 19.86 -3.48 -35.54
N PHE A 215 20.15 -3.15 -34.28
CA PHE A 215 21.52 -2.95 -33.80
C PHE A 215 22.37 -4.21 -33.97
N ILE A 216 21.85 -5.39 -33.62
CA ILE A 216 22.57 -6.67 -33.80
C ILE A 216 22.85 -6.94 -35.29
N ILE A 217 21.87 -6.73 -36.17
CA ILE A 217 22.02 -6.91 -37.62
C ILE A 217 23.09 -5.95 -38.17
N LEU A 218 23.02 -4.66 -37.83
CA LEU A 218 24.00 -3.68 -38.30
C LEU A 218 25.42 -4.01 -37.80
N ASN A 219 25.57 -4.40 -36.54
CA ASN A 219 26.87 -4.80 -35.99
C ASN A 219 27.44 -6.05 -36.67
N THR A 220 26.60 -7.06 -36.95
CA THR A 220 27.04 -8.27 -37.65
C THR A 220 27.40 -7.97 -39.10
N LEU A 221 26.65 -7.12 -39.80
CA LEU A 221 26.98 -6.65 -41.15
C LEU A 221 28.31 -5.89 -41.19
N VAL A 222 28.51 -4.93 -40.29
CA VAL A 222 29.78 -4.16 -40.20
C VAL A 222 30.97 -5.09 -39.91
N ARG A 223 30.83 -6.01 -38.95
CA ARG A 223 31.87 -7.01 -38.65
C ARG A 223 32.18 -7.89 -39.87
N HIS A 224 31.16 -8.32 -40.60
CA HIS A 224 31.33 -9.13 -41.80
C HIS A 224 32.05 -8.38 -42.93
N ILE A 225 31.68 -7.10 -43.16
CA ILE A 225 32.34 -6.23 -44.14
C ILE A 225 33.81 -6.02 -43.77
N MET A 226 34.09 -5.71 -42.49
CA MET A 226 35.46 -5.54 -42.00
C MET A 226 36.28 -6.81 -42.14
N TRP A 227 35.72 -7.98 -41.82
CA TRP A 227 36.39 -9.27 -41.96
C TRP A 227 36.70 -9.61 -43.42
N LYS A 228 35.73 -9.39 -44.33
CA LYS A 228 35.97 -9.54 -45.78
C LYS A 228 37.06 -8.60 -46.28
N GLY A 229 37.08 -7.34 -45.83
CA GLY A 229 38.12 -6.37 -46.20
C GLY A 229 39.53 -6.77 -45.72
N ILE A 230 39.66 -7.34 -44.52
CA ILE A 230 40.93 -7.90 -44.02
C ILE A 230 41.37 -9.09 -44.87
N LYS A 231 40.45 -10.00 -45.20
CA LYS A 231 40.75 -11.18 -46.03
C LYS A 231 41.18 -10.81 -47.45
N TYR A 232 40.58 -9.77 -48.03
CA TYR A 232 40.95 -9.24 -49.34
C TYR A 232 42.38 -8.67 -49.33
N ARG A 233 42.72 -7.78 -48.39
CA ARG A 233 44.07 -7.20 -48.27
C ARG A 233 45.17 -8.24 -48.02
N ARG A 234 44.86 -9.36 -47.36
CA ARG A 234 45.83 -10.44 -47.12
C ARG A 234 46.10 -11.32 -48.36
N LYS A 235 45.27 -11.23 -49.41
CA LYS A 235 45.50 -11.94 -50.68
C LYS A 235 46.34 -11.15 -51.68
N GLU A 236 46.51 -9.85 -51.48
CA GLU A 236 47.31 -8.96 -52.34
C GLU A 236 48.74 -8.71 -51.82
N LEU A 237 49.12 -9.34 -50.70
CA LEU A 237 50.47 -9.39 -50.12
C LEU A 237 51.05 -10.78 -50.31
#